data_AF-A0A7S1Z866-F1
#
_entry.id   AF-A0A7S1Z866-F1
#
_cell.length_a   1.000
_cell.length_b   1.000
_cell.length_c   1.000
_cell.angle_alpha   90.00
_cell.angle_beta   90.00
_cell.angle_gamma   90.00
#
_symmetry.space_group_name_H-M   'P 1'
#
loop_
_entity.id
_entity.type
_entity.pdbx_description
1 polymer ?
#
loop_
_entity_poly.entity_id
_entity_poly.type
_entity_poly.pdbx_seq_one_letter_code
_entity_poly.pdbx_strand_id
1 'polypeptide(L)'
;RSGSDLGSLGPVSEVESLSAESLSAETLSLQSSDGSPAELEELERVAALREVLFTVGNSALHLCVASVLHLRYPDATSSDLHQMLACAVNDDALSYVAIKSGMDQFLYDKEAEDLAKFRAEVAVADAAGWEEWN
;
A
#
# COMPACT_ATOMS: atom_id res chain seq x y z
N ARG A 1 4.14 47.43 42.76
CA ARG A 1 5.34 48.29 42.62
C ARG A 1 6.21 47.66 41.53
N SER A 2 6.41 48.40 40.44
CA SER A 2 7.32 48.17 39.30
C SER A 2 7.08 46.90 38.47
N GLY A 3 6.84 46.90 37.15
CA GLY A 3 7.00 47.95 36.13
C GLY A 3 8.28 47.78 35.33
N SER A 4 8.17 47.23 34.11
CA SER A 4 8.99 47.39 32.88
C SER A 4 8.67 46.22 31.93
N ASP A 5 7.74 46.29 30.98
CA ASP A 5 7.72 46.96 29.67
C ASP A 5 8.76 46.50 28.61
N LEU A 6 8.20 46.27 27.41
CA LEU A 6 8.76 46.33 26.04
C LEU A 6 9.19 45.03 25.35
N GLY A 7 8.33 44.61 24.43
CA GLY A 7 8.58 43.62 23.39
C GLY A 7 7.43 43.57 22.40
N SER A 8 7.11 44.71 21.78
CA SER A 8 6.17 44.85 20.66
C SER A 8 6.60 43.98 19.47
N LEU A 9 5.80 42.99 19.11
CA LEU A 9 5.85 42.35 17.80
C LEU A 9 4.50 42.59 17.13
N GLY A 10 4.54 43.42 16.09
CA GLY A 10 3.38 43.87 15.34
C GLY A 10 2.67 42.75 14.57
N PRO A 11 1.54 43.07 13.93
CA PRO A 11 0.76 42.10 13.18
C PRO A 11 1.49 41.77 11.88
N VAL A 12 1.90 40.50 11.70
CA VAL A 12 2.39 40.02 10.41
C VAL A 12 1.18 39.73 9.53
N SER A 13 0.73 40.77 8.83
CA SER A 13 -0.12 40.65 7.66
C SER A 13 0.78 40.47 6.42
N GLU A 14 0.77 39.28 5.83
CA GLU A 14 1.22 38.94 4.48
C GLU A 14 0.87 37.44 4.31
N VAL A 15 -0.38 37.09 3.99
CA VAL A 15 -0.93 36.97 2.64
C VAL A 15 0.08 36.56 1.57
N GLU A 16 0.76 35.43 1.77
CA GLU A 16 1.25 34.64 0.63
C GLU A 16 0.21 33.58 0.27
N SER A 17 -0.76 34.03 -0.52
CA SER A 17 -1.52 33.18 -1.42
C SER A 17 -0.56 32.58 -2.45
N LEU A 18 0.08 31.47 -2.10
CA LEU A 18 0.82 30.66 -3.06
C LEU A 18 -0.20 29.99 -3.98
N SER A 19 -0.35 30.58 -5.16
CA SER A 19 -1.24 30.15 -6.23
C SER A 19 -1.07 28.67 -6.53
N ALA A 20 -2.20 27.96 -6.62
CA ALA A 20 -2.34 26.60 -7.12
C ALA A 20 -1.91 26.42 -8.60
N GLU A 21 -1.27 27.42 -9.20
CA GLU A 21 -0.77 27.42 -10.58
C GLU A 21 0.66 26.89 -10.70
N SER A 22 1.47 26.84 -9.62
CA SER A 22 2.81 26.22 -9.69
C SER A 22 2.80 24.70 -9.59
N LEU A 23 1.74 24.09 -9.03
CA LEU A 23 1.62 22.64 -8.93
C LEU A 23 1.07 21.98 -10.20
N SER A 24 0.49 22.75 -11.13
CA SER A 24 -0.01 22.21 -12.41
C SER A 24 1.09 22.14 -13.49
N ALA A 25 2.10 23.00 -13.44
CA ALA A 25 3.17 23.04 -14.43
C ALA A 25 4.17 21.87 -14.29
N GLU A 26 4.49 21.46 -13.06
CA GLU A 26 5.35 20.28 -12.82
C GLU A 26 4.63 18.94 -13.00
N THR A 27 3.31 18.88 -12.78
CA THR A 27 2.51 17.66 -13.02
C THR A 27 2.13 17.46 -14.50
N LEU A 28 2.18 18.51 -15.33
CA LEU A 28 1.98 18.41 -16.77
C LEU A 28 3.22 17.98 -17.56
N SER A 29 4.43 18.02 -16.96
CA SER A 29 5.66 17.69 -17.67
C SER A 29 5.99 16.19 -17.72
N LEU A 30 5.16 15.32 -17.14
CA LEU A 30 5.30 13.86 -17.19
C LEU A 30 4.36 13.17 -18.20
N GLN A 31 3.55 13.93 -18.96
CA GLN A 31 2.55 13.38 -19.88
C GLN A 31 2.92 13.43 -21.38
N SER A 32 4.21 13.43 -21.72
CA SER A 32 4.64 13.23 -23.11
C SER A 32 5.86 12.32 -23.19
N SER A 33 5.74 11.09 -22.68
CA SER A 33 6.56 10.00 -23.20
C SER A 33 5.90 9.57 -24.52
N ASP A 34 6.36 10.16 -25.62
CA ASP A 34 6.04 9.75 -26.99
C ASP A 34 6.73 8.39 -27.23
N GLY A 35 6.21 7.36 -26.54
CA GLY A 35 6.71 6.00 -26.64
C GLY A 35 6.51 5.51 -28.07
N SER A 36 7.53 4.89 -28.64
CA SER A 36 7.41 4.34 -29.98
C SER A 36 6.26 3.33 -30.03
N PRO A 37 5.57 3.16 -31.17
CA PRO A 37 4.47 2.19 -31.29
C PRO A 37 4.86 0.77 -30.84
N ALA A 38 6.14 0.40 -30.97
CA ALA A 38 6.67 -0.88 -30.50
C ALA A 38 6.76 -0.97 -28.97
N GLU A 39 7.13 0.12 -28.28
CA GLU A 39 7.18 0.17 -26.81
C GLU A 39 5.78 0.12 -26.20
N LEU A 40 4.80 0.78 -26.83
CA LEU A 40 3.39 0.70 -26.41
C LEU A 40 2.85 -0.73 -26.55
N GLU A 41 3.14 -1.40 -27.67
CA GLU A 41 2.74 -2.79 -27.88
C GLU A 41 3.39 -3.75 -26.86
N GLU A 42 4.64 -3.51 -26.49
CA GLU A 42 5.32 -4.29 -25.44
C GLU A 42 4.68 -4.07 -24.06
N LEU A 43 4.39 -2.82 -23.70
CA LEU A 43 3.70 -2.50 -22.44
C LEU A 43 2.31 -3.13 -22.36
N GLU A 44 1.55 -3.13 -23.46
CA GLU A 44 0.25 -3.81 -23.53
C GLU A 44 0.38 -5.32 -23.29
N ARG A 45 1.39 -5.96 -23.88
CA ARG A 45 1.65 -7.40 -23.66
C ARG A 45 2.04 -7.69 -22.23
N VAL A 46 2.86 -6.85 -21.60
CA VAL A 46 3.24 -6.97 -20.19
C VAL A 46 2.01 -6.80 -19.29
N ALA A 47 1.16 -5.81 -19.56
CA ALA A 47 -0.07 -5.58 -18.83
C ALA A 47 -1.03 -6.78 -18.95
N ALA A 48 -1.20 -7.33 -20.16
CA ALA A 48 -2.00 -8.52 -20.40
C ALA A 48 -1.45 -9.75 -19.64
N LEU A 49 -0.14 -9.96 -19.66
CA LEU A 49 0.50 -11.05 -18.92
C LEU A 49 0.29 -10.88 -17.41
N ARG A 50 0.47 -9.67 -16.88
CA ARG A 50 0.22 -9.35 -15.46
C ARG A 50 -1.21 -9.70 -15.08
N GLU A 51 -2.19 -9.35 -15.90
CA GLU A 51 -3.60 -9.62 -15.63
C GLU A 51 -3.92 -11.13 -15.61
N VAL A 52 -3.33 -11.88 -16.55
CA VAL A 52 -3.46 -13.35 -16.58
C VAL A 52 -2.83 -13.97 -15.33
N LEU A 53 -1.63 -13.54 -14.96
CA LEU A 53 -0.94 -14.03 -13.76
C LEU A 53 -1.72 -13.69 -12.49
N PHE A 54 -2.28 -12.48 -12.40
CA PHE A 54 -3.14 -12.07 -11.30
C PHE A 54 -4.37 -12.99 -11.19
N THR A 55 -5.08 -13.20 -12.31
CA THR A 55 -6.29 -14.03 -12.34
C THR A 55 -6.01 -15.48 -11.92
N VAL A 56 -4.98 -16.09 -12.51
CA VAL A 56 -4.59 -17.49 -12.22
C VAL A 56 -4.08 -17.61 -10.79
N GLY A 57 -3.21 -16.69 -10.36
CA GLY A 57 -2.66 -16.67 -9.01
C GLY A 57 -3.74 -16.52 -7.93
N ASN A 58 -4.66 -15.57 -8.13
CA ASN A 58 -5.76 -15.33 -7.19
C ASN A 58 -6.68 -16.55 -7.07
N SER A 59 -7.01 -17.17 -8.20
CA SER A 59 -7.83 -18.39 -8.22
C SER A 59 -7.14 -19.56 -7.51
N ALA A 60 -5.85 -19.76 -7.77
CA ALA A 60 -5.07 -20.82 -7.14
C ALA A 60 -4.93 -20.61 -5.63
N LEU A 61 -4.71 -19.37 -5.20
CA LEU A 61 -4.61 -19.00 -3.78
C LEU A 61 -5.92 -19.26 -3.05
N HIS A 62 -7.04 -18.78 -3.58
CA HIS A 62 -8.37 -19.02 -3.01
C HIS A 62 -8.65 -20.51 -2.86
N LEU A 63 -8.34 -21.31 -3.89
CA LEU A 63 -8.53 -22.75 -3.84
C LEU A 63 -7.66 -23.42 -2.76
N CYS A 64 -6.39 -23.02 -2.65
CA CYS A 64 -5.48 -23.56 -1.64
C CYS A 64 -5.96 -23.23 -0.22
N VAL A 65 -6.26 -21.97 0.05
CA VAL A 65 -6.74 -21.53 1.37
C VAL A 65 -8.06 -22.21 1.71
N ALA A 66 -9.01 -22.23 0.78
CA ALA A 66 -10.29 -22.93 0.98
C ALA A 66 -10.10 -24.41 1.30
N SER A 67 -9.18 -25.10 0.60
CA SER A 67 -8.88 -26.51 0.85
C SER A 67 -8.33 -26.75 2.26
N VAL A 68 -7.43 -25.88 2.73
CA VAL A 68 -6.90 -25.93 4.10
C VAL A 68 -7.98 -25.67 5.13
N LEU A 69 -8.86 -24.70 4.89
CA LEU A 69 -9.97 -24.37 5.80
C LEU A 69 -10.96 -25.53 5.93
N HIS A 70 -11.35 -26.16 4.82
CA HIS A 70 -12.24 -27.33 4.85
C HIS A 70 -11.61 -28.52 5.58
N LEU A 71 -10.31 -28.73 5.42
CA LEU A 71 -9.60 -29.83 6.10
C LEU A 71 -9.48 -29.57 7.61
N ARG A 72 -9.23 -28.32 8.00
CA ARG A 72 -8.96 -27.93 9.39
C ARG A 72 -10.24 -27.72 10.21
N TYR A 73 -11.33 -27.31 9.56
CA TYR A 73 -12.61 -26.99 10.20
C TYR A 73 -13.76 -27.74 9.50
N PRO A 74 -13.81 -29.09 9.59
CA PRO A 74 -14.80 -29.89 8.88
C PRO A 74 -16.25 -29.64 9.32
N ASP A 75 -16.45 -29.16 10.55
CA ASP A 75 -17.76 -28.89 11.14
C ASP A 75 -18.23 -27.44 10.93
N ALA A 76 -17.39 -26.58 10.34
CA ALA A 76 -17.73 -25.18 10.10
C ALA A 76 -18.81 -25.07 9.01
N THR A 77 -19.70 -24.08 9.16
CA THR A 77 -20.72 -23.84 8.14
C THR A 77 -20.10 -23.20 6.90
N SER A 78 -20.78 -23.28 5.76
CA SER A 78 -20.34 -22.59 4.54
C SER A 78 -20.17 -21.08 4.75
N SER A 79 -20.99 -20.48 5.62
CA SER A 79 -20.88 -19.04 5.95
C SER A 79 -19.59 -18.75 6.71
N ASP A 80 -19.26 -19.56 7.70
CA ASP A 80 -18.03 -19.39 8.49
C ASP A 80 -16.79 -19.58 7.60
N LEU A 81 -16.78 -20.64 6.78
CA LEU A 81 -15.67 -20.91 5.86
C LEU A 81 -15.49 -19.77 4.84
N HIS A 82 -16.59 -19.17 4.36
CA HIS A 82 -16.53 -18.01 3.48
C HIS A 82 -15.92 -16.79 4.17
N GLN A 83 -16.34 -16.50 5.40
CA GLN A 83 -15.77 -15.39 6.18
C GLN A 83 -14.29 -15.61 6.48
N MET A 84 -13.90 -16.82 6.91
CA MET A 84 -12.50 -17.18 7.16
C MET A 84 -11.65 -17.05 5.90
N LEU A 85 -12.17 -17.50 4.75
CA LEU A 85 -11.49 -17.33 3.47
C LEU A 85 -11.31 -15.85 3.16
N ALA A 86 -12.38 -15.05 3.25
CA ALA A 86 -12.34 -13.61 2.98
C ALA A 86 -11.33 -12.88 3.87
N CYS A 87 -11.24 -13.24 5.15
CA CYS A 87 -10.24 -12.68 6.06
C CYS A 87 -8.81 -13.12 5.70
N ALA A 88 -8.61 -14.34 5.23
CA ALA A 88 -7.29 -14.89 4.92
C ALA A 88 -6.71 -14.38 3.59
N VAL A 89 -7.56 -13.94 2.66
CA VAL A 89 -7.17 -13.51 1.30
C VAL A 89 -7.51 -12.06 1.00
N ASN A 90 -7.84 -11.25 2.01
CA ASN A 90 -8.03 -9.83 1.83
C ASN A 90 -6.71 -9.11 1.51
N ASP A 91 -6.81 -7.94 0.90
CA ASP A 91 -5.64 -7.17 0.44
C ASP A 91 -4.67 -6.86 1.58
N ASP A 92 -5.16 -6.60 2.79
CA ASP A 92 -4.33 -6.31 3.97
C ASP A 92 -3.49 -7.54 4.38
N ALA A 93 -4.10 -8.72 4.46
CA ALA A 93 -3.41 -9.96 4.79
C ALA A 93 -2.41 -10.34 3.70
N LEU A 94 -2.78 -10.20 2.43
CA LEU A 94 -1.88 -10.49 1.31
C LEU A 94 -0.70 -9.50 1.25
N SER A 95 -0.95 -8.23 1.53
CA SER A 95 0.10 -7.21 1.64
C SER A 95 1.07 -7.54 2.77
N TYR A 96 0.54 -7.91 3.95
CA TYR A 96 1.36 -8.37 5.07
C TYR A 96 2.25 -9.57 4.70
N VAL A 97 1.68 -10.60 4.05
CA VAL A 97 2.44 -11.77 3.58
C VAL A 97 3.51 -11.38 2.54
N ALA A 98 3.21 -10.48 1.62
CA ALA A 98 4.15 -10.00 0.61
C ALA A 98 5.37 -9.32 1.27
N ILE A 99 5.17 -8.49 2.29
CA ILE A 99 6.28 -7.84 3.00
C ILE A 99 7.08 -8.86 3.81
N LYS A 100 6.39 -9.77 4.51
CA LYS A 100 7.04 -10.78 5.35
C LYS A 100 7.91 -11.75 4.56
N SER A 101 7.52 -12.04 3.32
CA SER A 101 8.32 -12.84 2.39
C SER A 101 9.40 -12.03 1.66
N GLY A 102 9.49 -10.72 1.91
CA GLY A 102 10.42 -9.82 1.24
C GLY A 102 10.08 -9.58 -0.23
N MET A 103 8.82 -9.76 -0.66
CA MET A 103 8.40 -9.46 -2.03
C MET A 103 8.31 -7.95 -2.29
N ASP A 104 8.09 -7.15 -1.25
CA ASP A 104 8.09 -5.68 -1.30
C ASP A 104 9.37 -5.11 -1.91
N GLN A 105 10.51 -5.77 -1.73
CA GLN A 105 11.80 -5.36 -2.31
C GLN A 105 11.86 -5.41 -3.84
N PHE A 106 10.92 -6.11 -4.47
CA PHE A 106 10.80 -6.23 -5.93
C PHE A 106 9.62 -5.42 -6.50
N LEU A 107 8.75 -4.89 -5.64
CA LEU A 107 7.55 -4.16 -6.03
C LEU A 107 7.75 -2.65 -6.02
N TYR A 108 8.62 -2.15 -5.16
CA TYR A 108 8.87 -0.72 -4.97
C TYR A 108 10.31 -0.37 -5.28
N ASP A 109 10.51 0.87 -5.75
CA ASP A 109 11.85 1.45 -5.71
C ASP A 109 12.33 1.50 -4.26
N LYS A 110 13.57 1.08 -4.05
CA LYS A 110 14.17 0.93 -2.71
C LYS A 110 14.27 2.25 -1.94
N GLU A 111 14.07 3.38 -2.62
CA GLU A 111 14.16 4.73 -2.09
C GLU A 111 12.80 5.36 -1.78
N ALA A 112 11.69 4.60 -1.90
CA ALA A 112 10.36 5.11 -1.56
C ALA A 112 10.29 5.49 -0.06
N GLU A 113 10.04 6.77 0.22
CA GLU A 113 10.04 7.36 1.57
C GLU A 113 9.02 6.67 2.50
N ASP A 114 7.88 6.25 1.96
CA ASP A 114 6.81 5.57 2.71
C ASP A 114 7.13 4.12 3.11
N LEU A 115 8.09 3.46 2.44
CA LEU A 115 8.43 2.07 2.70
C LEU A 115 9.04 1.88 4.10
N ALA A 116 9.85 2.86 4.55
CA ALA A 116 10.47 2.82 5.87
C ALA A 116 9.43 2.94 6.99
N LYS A 117 8.47 3.86 6.83
CA LYS A 117 7.38 4.06 7.80
C LYS A 117 6.51 2.81 7.91
N PHE A 118 6.12 2.25 6.78
CA PHE A 118 5.29 1.05 6.73
C PHE A 118 5.97 -0.17 7.37
N ARG A 119 7.26 -0.40 7.10
CA ARG A 119 8.03 -1.48 7.74
C ARG A 119 8.10 -1.35 9.27
N ALA A 120 8.15 -0.12 9.79
CA ALA A 120 8.12 0.12 11.23
C ALA A 120 6.76 -0.26 11.84
N GLU A 121 5.65 0.07 11.18
CA GLU A 121 4.30 -0.30 11.61
C GLU A 121 4.09 -1.82 11.62
N VAL A 122 4.59 -2.53 10.59
CA VAL A 122 4.57 -4.00 10.53
C VAL A 122 5.30 -4.61 11.72
N ALA A 123 6.50 -4.11 12.06
CA ALA A 123 7.27 -4.62 13.19
C ALA A 123 6.56 -4.42 14.55
N VAL A 124 5.84 -3.31 14.73
CA VAL A 124 5.02 -3.07 15.93
C VAL A 124 3.84 -4.05 15.99
N ALA A 125 3.14 -4.26 14.88
CA ALA A 125 2.02 -5.19 14.81
C ALA A 125 2.46 -6.64 15.11
N ASP A 126 3.64 -7.06 14.63
CA ASP A 126 4.20 -8.37 14.93
C ASP A 126 4.49 -8.56 16.43
N ALA A 127 5.09 -7.55 17.06
CA ALA A 127 5.41 -7.59 18.47
C ALA A 127 4.14 -7.72 19.31
N ALA A 128 3.11 -6.93 18.98
CA ALA A 128 1.81 -7.01 19.64
C ALA A 128 1.13 -8.37 19.43
N GLY A 129 1.12 -8.88 18.19
CA GLY A 129 0.53 -10.18 17.88
C GLY A 129 1.23 -11.35 18.58
N TRP A 130 2.55 -11.25 18.78
CA TRP A 130 3.31 -12.28 19.50
C TRP A 130 3.00 -12.32 21.01
N GLU A 131 2.71 -11.18 21.62
CA GLU A 131 2.27 -11.10 23.02
C GLU A 131 0.84 -11.61 23.21
N GLU A 132 -0.03 -11.49 22.20
CA GLU A 132 -1.42 -11.94 22.29
C GLU A 132 -1.59 -13.44 21.99
N TRP A 133 -0.67 -14.03 21.22
CA TRP A 133 -0.70 -15.46 20.88
C TRP A 133 -0.06 -16.36 21.97
N ASN A 134 0.86 -15.84 22.78
CA ASN A 134 1.55 -16.60 23.84
C ASN A 134 0.97 -16.35 25.23
#